data_AF-A0A7C1ZUR6-F1
#
_entry.id   AF-A0A7C1ZUR6-F1
#
_cell.length_a   1.000
_cell.length_b   1.000
_cell.length_c   1.000
_cell.angle_alpha   90.00
_cell.angle_beta   90.00
_cell.angle_gamma   90.00
#
_symmetry.space_group_name_H-M   'P 1'
#
loop_
_entity.id
_entity.type
_entity.pdbx_description
1 polymer ?
#
loop_
_entity_poly.entity_id
_entity_poly.type
_entity_poly.pdbx_seq_one_letter_code
_entity_poly.pdbx_strand_id
1 'polypeptide(L)'
;MSKHNPAVVEIKTLKDARKEVEKIGCDPKSINIMAPKAVFKTIFLENVHPIDAIIIKQDMLSIGGEVAIPMDVFEQKNKNCRILVMGTLKQFKELTQKLDRHYPRIKEISKELKKFLRKVR
;
A
#
# COMPACT_ATOMS: atom_id res chain seq x y z
N MET A 1 25.85 5.40 26.63
CA MET A 1 24.44 5.53 26.20
C MET A 1 24.40 6.32 24.92
N SER A 2 23.58 5.94 23.94
CA SER A 2 23.46 6.71 22.70
C SER A 2 22.76 8.05 22.99
N LYS A 3 23.17 9.14 22.34
CA LYS A 3 22.55 10.47 22.52
C LYS A 3 21.05 10.50 22.15
N HIS A 4 20.62 9.60 21.25
CA HIS A 4 19.30 9.69 20.60
C HIS A 4 18.35 8.52 20.92
N ASN A 5 18.81 7.49 21.65
CA ASN A 5 18.00 6.36 22.15
C ASN A 5 16.91 5.84 21.18
N PRO A 6 17.29 5.29 20.02
CA PRO A 6 16.32 4.81 19.04
C PRO A 6 15.48 3.67 19.62
N ALA A 7 14.18 3.70 19.35
CA ALA A 7 13.22 2.65 19.73
C ALA A 7 12.26 2.37 18.57
N VAL A 8 11.84 1.12 18.45
CA VAL A 8 10.83 0.69 17.48
C VAL A 8 9.44 0.91 18.08
N VAL A 9 8.52 1.46 17.29
CA VAL A 9 7.10 1.61 17.65
C VAL A 9 6.26 0.86 16.63
N GLU A 10 5.48 -0.11 17.09
CA GLU A 10 4.56 -0.85 16.22
C GLU A 10 3.27 -0.07 15.99
N ILE A 11 2.98 0.26 14.73
CA ILE A 11 1.77 0.98 14.33
C ILE A 11 0.97 0.09 13.38
N LYS A 12 -0.16 -0.46 13.87
CA LYS A 12 -0.97 -1.44 13.11
C LYS A 12 -2.24 -0.84 12.51
N THR A 13 -2.75 0.22 13.12
CA THR A 13 -4.01 0.89 12.71
C THR A 13 -3.85 2.40 12.64
N LEU A 14 -4.79 3.08 11.96
CA LEU A 14 -4.85 4.55 11.98
C LEU A 14 -5.06 5.10 13.39
N LYS A 15 -5.73 4.36 14.28
CA LYS A 15 -5.91 4.79 15.67
C LYS A 15 -4.59 4.81 16.42
N ASP A 16 -3.77 3.77 16.26
CA ASP A 16 -2.42 3.71 16.85
C ASP A 16 -1.56 4.85 16.31
N ALA A 17 -1.55 5.04 14.98
CA ALA A 17 -0.79 6.09 14.33
C ALA A 17 -1.14 7.49 14.86
N ARG A 18 -2.44 7.78 14.98
CA ARG A 18 -2.91 9.07 15.53
C ARG A 18 -2.45 9.26 16.98
N LYS A 19 -2.62 8.23 17.81
CA LYS A 19 -2.24 8.26 19.22
C LYS A 19 -0.74 8.52 19.39
N GLU A 20 0.11 7.84 18.62
CA GLU A 20 1.56 8.05 18.71
C GLU A 20 1.99 9.43 18.24
N VAL A 21 1.41 9.93 17.13
CA VAL A 21 1.69 11.29 16.64
C VAL A 21 1.21 12.37 17.62
N GLU A 22 0.03 12.17 18.21
CA GLU A 22 -0.55 13.10 19.20
C GLU A 22 0.30 13.21 20.46
N LYS A 23 0.85 12.09 20.96
CA LYS A 23 1.75 12.07 22.13
C LYS A 23 3.01 12.92 21.96
N ILE A 24 3.47 13.11 20.72
CA ILE A 24 4.63 13.97 20.42
C ILE A 24 4.29 15.46 20.56
N GLY A 25 3.00 15.82 20.52
CA GLY A 25 2.54 17.21 20.57
C GLY A 25 2.57 17.91 19.21
N CYS A 26 2.41 17.17 18.10
CA CYS A 26 2.32 17.74 16.76
C CYS A 26 1.03 18.59 16.57
N ASP A 27 1.05 19.51 15.59
CA ASP A 27 -0.13 20.30 15.23
C ASP A 27 -1.34 19.39 14.94
N PRO A 28 -2.53 19.64 15.55
CA PRO A 28 -3.70 18.78 15.37
C PRO A 28 -4.12 18.56 13.90
N LYS A 29 -3.92 19.55 13.02
CA LYS A 29 -4.22 19.45 11.59
C LYS A 29 -3.29 18.48 10.87
N SER A 30 -2.05 18.34 11.35
CA SER A 30 -1.05 17.44 10.78
C SER A 30 -1.31 15.96 11.08
N ILE A 31 -1.98 15.65 12.20
CA ILE A 31 -2.22 14.28 12.68
C ILE A 31 -2.90 13.43 11.59
N ASN A 32 -3.96 13.96 10.97
CA ASN A 32 -4.71 13.23 9.95
C ASN A 32 -3.96 13.07 8.61
N ILE A 33 -2.96 13.92 8.35
CA ILE A 33 -2.08 13.82 7.17
C ILE A 33 -0.98 12.78 7.41
N MET A 34 -0.46 12.71 8.64
CA MET A 34 0.64 11.81 9.01
C MET A 34 0.18 10.39 9.32
N ALA A 35 -0.97 10.20 9.97
CA ALA A 35 -1.43 8.88 10.38
C ALA A 35 -1.46 7.83 9.25
N PRO A 36 -1.95 8.14 8.02
CA PRO A 36 -1.93 7.18 6.92
C PRO A 36 -0.53 6.84 6.38
N LYS A 37 0.49 7.64 6.70
CA LYS A 37 1.90 7.40 6.32
C LYS A 37 2.58 6.40 7.26
N ALA A 38 2.05 6.21 8.47
CA ALA A 38 2.66 5.36 9.50
C ALA A 38 2.10 3.93 9.51
N VAL A 39 0.95 3.69 8.87
CA VAL A 39 0.32 2.36 8.84
C VAL A 39 0.75 1.60 7.59
N PHE A 40 1.67 0.66 7.74
CA PHE A 40 2.15 -0.21 6.67
C PHE A 40 1.28 -1.48 6.55
N LYS A 41 0.99 -1.91 5.32
CA LYS A 41 0.25 -3.13 5.01
C LYS A 41 0.95 -3.93 3.92
N THR A 42 0.83 -5.25 4.04
CA THR A 42 1.25 -6.24 3.04
C THR A 42 0.00 -7.01 2.61
N ILE A 43 -0.36 -6.92 1.33
CA ILE A 43 -1.62 -7.44 0.80
C ILE A 43 -1.34 -8.38 -0.36
N PHE A 44 -1.83 -9.61 -0.27
CA PHE A 44 -1.82 -10.55 -1.39
C PHE A 44 -3.00 -10.26 -2.32
N LEU A 45 -2.72 -10.28 -3.62
CA LEU A 45 -3.74 -10.34 -4.67
C LEU A 45 -3.50 -11.64 -5.46
N GLU A 46 -4.54 -12.45 -5.54
CA GLU A 46 -4.58 -13.69 -6.33
C GLU A 46 -5.20 -13.41 -7.70
N ASN A 47 -4.98 -14.31 -8.65
CA ASN A 47 -5.61 -14.28 -9.97
C ASN A 47 -5.34 -12.99 -10.78
N VAL A 48 -4.16 -12.39 -10.64
CA VAL A 48 -3.79 -11.17 -11.36
C VAL A 48 -3.19 -11.51 -12.72
N HIS A 49 -3.72 -10.89 -13.77
CA HIS A 49 -3.15 -11.03 -15.11
C HIS A 49 -1.72 -10.49 -15.15
N PRO A 50 -0.74 -11.17 -15.78
CA PRO A 50 0.69 -10.80 -15.68
C PRO A 50 1.03 -9.38 -16.15
N ILE A 51 0.36 -8.88 -17.19
CA ILE A 51 0.48 -7.47 -17.61
C ILE A 51 0.00 -6.51 -16.49
N ASP A 52 -1.09 -6.85 -15.81
CA ASP A 52 -1.66 -6.04 -14.74
C ASP A 52 -0.75 -6.05 -13.52
N ALA A 53 -0.13 -7.19 -13.20
CA ALA A 53 0.88 -7.31 -12.15
C ALA A 53 2.07 -6.38 -12.39
N ILE A 54 2.57 -6.31 -13.63
CA ILE A 54 3.65 -5.39 -14.01
C ILE A 54 3.20 -3.93 -13.88
N ILE A 55 2.01 -3.58 -14.36
CA ILE A 55 1.48 -2.22 -14.25
C ILE A 55 1.31 -1.81 -12.78
N ILE A 56 0.73 -2.67 -11.94
CA ILE A 56 0.55 -2.43 -10.51
C ILE A 56 1.92 -2.21 -9.85
N LYS A 57 2.92 -3.02 -10.21
CA LYS A 57 4.29 -2.84 -9.72
C LYS A 57 4.87 -1.49 -10.10
N GLN A 58 4.77 -1.08 -11.37
CA GLN A 58 5.29 0.21 -11.82
C GLN A 58 4.57 1.39 -11.15
N ASP A 59 3.25 1.34 -11.05
CA ASP A 59 2.47 2.38 -10.37
C ASP A 59 2.80 2.46 -8.88
N MET A 60 3.03 1.33 -8.21
CA MET A 60 3.42 1.28 -6.80
C MET A 60 4.85 1.79 -6.57
N LEU A 61 5.80 1.43 -7.44
CA LEU A 61 7.19 1.92 -7.37
C LEU A 61 7.25 3.43 -7.52
N SER A 62 6.46 3.99 -8.44
CA SER A 62 6.43 5.45 -8.68
C SER A 62 5.86 6.29 -7.53
N ILE A 63 5.28 5.66 -6.50
CA ILE A 63 4.83 6.31 -5.24
C ILE A 63 5.63 5.85 -4.01
N GLY A 64 6.76 5.15 -4.25
CA GLY A 64 7.69 4.69 -3.21
C GLY A 64 7.24 3.44 -2.45
N GLY A 65 6.29 2.68 -3.00
CA GLY A 65 5.91 1.37 -2.47
C GLY A 65 6.61 0.22 -3.21
N GLU A 66 6.23 -1.02 -2.92
CA GLU A 66 6.79 -2.20 -3.59
C GLU A 66 5.73 -3.25 -3.91
N VAL A 67 5.97 -4.04 -4.96
CA VAL A 67 5.19 -5.22 -5.32
C VAL A 67 6.11 -6.38 -5.67
N ALA A 68 6.03 -7.45 -4.88
CA ALA A 68 6.64 -8.72 -5.27
C ALA A 68 5.75 -9.39 -6.33
N ILE A 69 6.35 -9.73 -7.46
CA ILE A 69 5.73 -10.44 -8.59
C ILE A 69 6.58 -11.67 -8.93
N PRO A 70 6.03 -12.72 -9.55
CA PRO A 70 6.80 -13.90 -9.93
C PRO A 70 7.93 -13.57 -10.91
N MET A 71 9.02 -14.35 -10.86
CA MET A 71 10.18 -14.19 -11.75
C MET A 71 9.80 -14.40 -13.23
N ASP A 72 8.92 -15.36 -13.48
CA ASP A 72 8.46 -15.80 -14.80
C ASP A 72 7.23 -15.02 -15.30
N VAL A 73 6.91 -13.87 -14.69
CA VAL A 73 5.76 -13.02 -15.06
C VAL A 73 5.79 -12.58 -16.53
N PHE A 74 6.98 -12.45 -17.12
CA PHE A 74 7.14 -12.08 -18.53
C PHE A 74 6.91 -13.26 -19.49
N GLU A 75 7.10 -14.49 -19.02
CA GLU A 75 6.96 -15.73 -19.79
C GLU A 75 5.53 -16.27 -19.72
N GLN A 76 4.86 -16.07 -18.58
CA GLN A 76 3.47 -16.46 -18.37
C GLN A 76 2.52 -15.48 -19.04
N LYS A 77 2.30 -15.54 -20.36
CA LYS A 77 1.34 -14.63 -21.02
C LYS A 77 -0.13 -14.91 -20.70
N ASN A 78 -0.47 -16.17 -20.38
CA ASN A 78 -1.86 -16.63 -20.25
C ASN A 78 -2.21 -17.21 -18.87
N LYS A 79 -1.28 -17.17 -17.90
CA LYS A 79 -1.49 -17.73 -16.57
C LYS A 79 -1.53 -16.61 -15.55
N ASN A 80 -2.68 -16.46 -14.89
CA ASN A 80 -2.80 -15.52 -13.79
C ASN A 80 -1.85 -15.87 -12.65
N CYS A 81 -1.40 -14.84 -11.95
CA CYS A 81 -0.39 -14.94 -10.92
C CYS A 81 -0.85 -14.34 -9.59
N ARG A 82 -0.06 -14.64 -8.56
CA ARG A 82 -0.18 -14.03 -7.24
C ARG A 82 0.87 -12.94 -7.10
N ILE A 83 0.49 -11.81 -6.52
CA ILE A 83 1.40 -10.71 -6.20
C ILE A 83 1.24 -10.27 -4.75
N LEU A 84 2.30 -9.72 -4.17
CA LEU A 84 2.29 -9.14 -2.82
C LEU A 84 2.57 -7.65 -2.90
N VAL A 85 1.55 -6.83 -2.62
CA VAL A 85 1.63 -5.36 -2.63
C VAL A 85 1.96 -4.88 -1.23
N MET A 86 2.97 -4.01 -1.10
CA MET A 86 3.52 -3.58 0.18
C MET A 86 3.65 -2.06 0.22
N GLY A 87 3.05 -1.43 1.23
CA GLY A 87 3.12 0.02 1.38
C GLY A 87 2.26 0.58 2.50
N THR A 88 2.32 1.89 2.67
CA THR A 88 1.51 2.63 3.63
C THR A 88 0.08 2.81 3.15
N LEU A 89 -0.88 3.07 4.04
CA LEU A 89 -2.26 3.39 3.65
C LEU A 89 -2.34 4.62 2.71
N LYS A 90 -1.44 5.60 2.87
CA LYS A 90 -1.30 6.72 1.92
C LYS A 90 -0.95 6.21 0.51
N GLN A 91 0.06 5.35 0.39
CA GLN A 91 0.49 4.79 -0.89
C GLN A 91 -0.61 3.93 -1.51
N PHE A 92 -1.28 3.09 -0.73
CA PHE A 92 -2.42 2.32 -1.24
C PHE A 92 -3.55 3.21 -1.77
N LYS A 93 -3.85 4.34 -1.12
CA LYS A 93 -4.82 5.31 -1.62
C LYS A 93 -4.39 5.86 -2.99
N GLU A 94 -3.14 6.30 -3.10
CA GLU A 94 -2.58 6.83 -4.36
C GLU A 94 -2.53 5.76 -5.46
N LEU A 95 -2.14 4.53 -5.14
CA LEU A 95 -2.15 3.39 -6.05
C LEU A 95 -3.55 3.21 -6.65
N THR A 96 -4.59 3.12 -5.82
CA THR A 96 -5.95 2.92 -6.32
C THR A 96 -6.44 4.05 -7.23
N GLN A 97 -6.00 5.29 -7.00
CA GLN A 97 -6.30 6.42 -7.88
C GLN A 97 -5.59 6.32 -9.23
N LYS A 98 -4.37 5.76 -9.28
CA LYS A 98 -3.67 5.46 -10.53
C LYS A 98 -4.34 4.32 -11.28
N LEU A 99 -4.66 3.22 -10.59
CA LEU A 99 -5.36 2.06 -11.14
C LEU A 99 -6.71 2.43 -11.79
N ASP A 100 -7.46 3.39 -11.22
CA ASP A 100 -8.72 3.87 -11.81
C ASP A 100 -8.60 4.50 -13.21
N ARG A 101 -7.40 4.94 -13.59
CA ARG A 101 -7.13 5.62 -14.88
C ARG A 101 -6.75 4.63 -15.99
N HIS A 102 -6.46 3.37 -15.64
CA HIS A 102 -6.14 2.32 -16.60
C HIS A 102 -7.39 1.73 -17.26
N TYR A 103 -7.22 0.67 -18.05
CA TYR A 103 -8.31 -0.05 -18.72
C TYR A 103 -9.20 -0.85 -17.74
N PRO A 104 -10.41 -1.30 -18.16
CA PRO A 104 -11.45 -1.82 -17.26
C PRO A 104 -11.01 -2.91 -16.26
N ARG A 105 -10.24 -3.91 -16.69
CA ARG A 105 -9.77 -5.02 -15.84
C ARG A 105 -8.95 -4.54 -14.63
N ILE A 106 -8.05 -3.57 -14.81
CA ILE A 106 -7.30 -2.99 -13.68
C ILE A 106 -8.23 -2.16 -12.76
N LYS A 107 -9.26 -1.52 -13.30
CA LYS A 107 -10.24 -0.79 -12.46
C LYS A 107 -11.02 -1.74 -11.54
N GLU A 108 -11.21 -3.00 -11.91
CA GLU A 108 -11.82 -4.01 -11.04
C GLU A 108 -10.92 -4.29 -9.84
N ILE A 109 -9.62 -4.53 -10.07
CA ILE A 109 -8.61 -4.67 -9.00
C ILE A 109 -8.63 -3.44 -8.08
N SER A 110 -8.69 -2.22 -8.64
CA SER A 110 -8.79 -0.98 -7.86
C SER A 110 -10.02 -0.99 -6.94
N LYS A 111 -11.19 -1.35 -7.46
CA LYS A 111 -12.45 -1.39 -6.68
C LYS A 111 -12.36 -2.40 -5.53
N GLU A 112 -11.85 -3.60 -5.82
CA GLU A 112 -11.67 -4.66 -4.82
C GLU A 112 -10.69 -4.24 -3.74
N LEU A 113 -9.54 -3.69 -4.13
CA LEU A 113 -8.52 -3.21 -3.22
C LEU A 113 -9.06 -2.07 -2.33
N LYS A 114 -9.79 -1.10 -2.90
CA LYS A 114 -10.47 -0.05 -2.11
C LYS A 114 -11.44 -0.62 -1.09
N LYS A 115 -12.25 -1.62 -1.47
CA LYS A 115 -13.23 -2.28 -0.59
C LYS A 115 -12.52 -3.03 0.53
N PHE A 116 -11.46 -3.77 0.22
CA PHE A 116 -10.66 -4.48 1.21
C PHE A 116 -9.98 -3.51 2.18
N LEU A 117 -9.35 -2.46 1.64
CA LEU A 117 -8.68 -1.44 2.43
C LEU A 117 -9.61 -0.80 3.45
N ARG A 118 -10.92 -0.64 3.21
CA ARG A 118 -11.88 -0.12 4.21
C ARG A 118 -11.95 -0.96 5.49
N LYS A 119 -11.67 -2.25 5.42
CA LYS A 119 -11.78 -3.19 6.54
C LYS A 119 -10.50 -3.25 7.39
N VAL A 120 -9.37 -2.80 6.85
CA VAL A 120 -8.03 -2.98 7.45
C VAL A 120 -7.35 -1.66 7.86
N ARG A 121 -8.09 -0.53 7.85
CA ARG A 121 -7.56 0.81 8.20
C ARG A 121 -7.48 1.01 9.70
#